data_AF-A0A945ANY3-F1
#
_entry.id   AF-A0A945ANY3-F1
#
_cell.length_a   1.000
_cell.length_b   1.000
_cell.length_c   1.000
_cell.angle_alpha   90.00
_cell.angle_beta   90.00
_cell.angle_gamma   90.00
#
_symmetry.space_group_name_H-M   'P 1'
#
loop_
_entity.id
_entity.type
_entity.pdbx_description
1 polymer ?
#
loop_
_entity_poly.entity_id
_entity_poly.type
_entity_poly.pdbx_seq_one_letter_code
_entity_poly.pdbx_strand_id
1 'polypeptide(L)' 'MEPRRQWGQLIKSGVLVLENNIYKFTSDHIFSSPSAAAAAVLARSANGWNEWKTKDGKTLNDLYRKK' A
#
# COMPACT_ATOMS: atom_id res chain seq x y z
N MET A 1 17.54 -10.70 -2.46
CA MET A 1 16.13 -10.73 -2.92
C MET A 1 15.86 -9.36 -3.52
N GLU A 2 15.69 -9.26 -4.83
CA GLU A 2 15.50 -7.96 -5.49
C GLU A 2 14.12 -7.39 -5.13
N PRO A 3 14.02 -6.11 -4.71
CA PRO A 3 12.73 -5.47 -4.46
C PRO A 3 11.90 -5.41 -5.75
N ARG A 4 10.58 -5.56 -5.65
CA ARG A 4 9.69 -5.29 -6.79
C ARG A 4 9.99 -3.90 -7.35
N ARG A 5 9.87 -3.71 -8.67
CA ARG A 5 10.19 -2.45 -9.37
C ARG A 5 9.61 -1.19 -8.70
N GLN A 6 8.40 -1.30 -8.14
CA GLN A 6 7.74 -0.24 -7.37
C GLN A 6 8.47 0.10 -6.06
N TRP A 7 8.92 -0.88 -5.29
CA TRP A 7 9.66 -0.65 -4.04
C TRP A 7 11.02 -0.04 -4.31
N GLY A 8 11.69 -0.46 -5.39
CA GLY A 8 12.95 0.16 -5.81
C GLY A 8 12.83 1.67 -6.05
N GLN A 9 11.68 2.13 -6.57
CA GLN A 9 11.41 3.56 -6.74
C GLN A 9 11.16 4.26 -5.40
N LEU A 10 10.37 3.64 -4.51
CA LEU A 10 10.07 4.19 -3.18
C LEU A 10 11.32 4.30 -2.30
N ILE A 11 12.23 3.33 -2.41
CA ILE A 11 13.52 3.34 -1.71
C ILE A 11 14.41 4.44 -2.28
N LYS A 12 14.49 4.56 -3.62
CA LYS A 12 15.26 5.63 -4.27
C LYS A 12 14.73 7.02 -3.94
N SER A 13 13.42 7.18 -3.76
CA SER A 13 12.83 8.47 -3.37
C SER A 13 12.89 8.74 -1.87
N GLY A 14 13.45 7.83 -1.06
CA GLY A 14 13.54 7.97 0.39
C GLY A 14 12.20 7.83 1.15
N VAL A 15 11.13 7.49 0.43
CA VAL A 15 9.78 7.29 0.99
C VAL A 15 9.67 5.96 1.73
N LEU A 16 10.45 4.96 1.31
CA LEU A 16 10.53 3.65 1.95
C LEU A 16 11.97 3.38 2.37
N VAL A 17 12.19 3.17 3.67
CA VAL A 17 13.53 2.89 4.22
C VAL A 17 13.56 1.51 4.87
N LEU A 18 14.69 0.83 4.78
CA LEU A 18 14.93 -0.41 5.50
C LEU A 18 15.55 -0.07 6.86
N GLU A 19 14.78 -0.22 7.93
CA GLU A 19 15.24 -0.04 9.31
C GLU A 19 14.99 -1.35 10.07
N ASN A 20 15.97 -1.87 10.82
CA ASN A 20 15.81 -3.08 11.65
C ASN A 20 15.20 -4.29 10.91
N ASN A 21 15.59 -4.50 9.65
CA ASN A 21 15.08 -5.57 8.78
C ASN A 21 13.58 -5.47 8.43
N ILE A 22 12.96 -4.31 8.64
CA ILE A 22 11.60 -3.99 8.21
C ILE A 22 11.60 -2.77 7.29
N TYR A 23 10.73 -2.77 6.28
CA TYR A 23 10.53 -1.60 5.43
C TYR A 23 9.51 -0.66 6.06
N LYS A 24 9.88 0.61 6.23
CA LYS A 24 9.06 1.64 6.85
C LYS A 24 8.84 2.81 5.90
N PHE A 25 7.59 3.24 5.81
CA PHE A 25 7.25 4.48 5.12
C PHE A 25 7.63 5.68 6.00
N THR A 26 8.45 6.59 5.46
CA THR A 26 8.94 7.79 6.17
C THR A 26 8.06 9.01 5.94
N SER A 27 7.28 8.99 4.87
CA SER A 27 6.40 10.09 4.43
C SER A 27 5.14 9.52 3.80
N ASP A 28 4.09 10.33 3.77
CA ASP A 28 2.86 9.99 3.05
C ASP A 28 3.13 9.81 1.55
N HIS A 29 2.55 8.78 0.96
CA HIS A 29 2.69 8.47 -0.45
C HIS A 29 1.34 8.20 -1.10
N ILE A 30 1.03 8.96 -2.15
CA ILE A 30 -0.19 8.77 -2.94
C ILE A 30 0.09 7.74 -4.02
N PHE A 31 -0.54 6.58 -3.89
CA PHE A 31 -0.51 5.53 -4.91
C PHE A 31 -1.51 5.82 -6.03
N SER A 32 -1.22 5.30 -7.23
CA SER A 32 -2.09 5.43 -8.40
C SER A 32 -3.45 4.72 -8.27
N SER A 33 -3.60 3.79 -7.31
CA SER A 33 -4.86 3.13 -7.01
C SER A 33 -4.86 2.53 -5.60
N PRO A 34 -6.06 2.25 -5.02
CA PRO A 34 -6.16 1.54 -3.75
C PRO A 34 -5.46 0.17 -3.77
N SER A 35 -5.52 -0.54 -4.91
CA SER A 35 -4.86 -1.84 -5.06
C SER A 35 -3.34 -1.72 -5.12
N ALA A 36 -2.80 -0.66 -5.74
CA ALA A 36 -1.35 -0.40 -5.74
C ALA A 36 -0.83 -0.13 -4.32
N ALA A 37 -1.59 0.61 -3.51
CA ALA A 37 -1.27 0.81 -2.10
C ALA A 37 -1.31 -0.52 -1.31
N ALA A 38 -2.38 -1.31 -1.50
CA ALA A 38 -2.56 -2.57 -0.77
C ALA A 38 -1.44 -3.57 -1.13
N ALA A 39 -1.07 -3.63 -2.40
CA ALA A 39 0.01 -4.50 -2.86
C ALA A 39 1.38 -4.08 -2.32
N ALA A 40 1.61 -2.78 -2.15
CA ALA A 40 2.82 -2.26 -1.55
C ALA A 40 2.93 -2.61 -0.07
N VAL A 41 1.84 -2.47 0.70
CA VAL A 41 1.84 -2.75 2.15
C VAL A 41 1.85 -4.25 2.45
N LEU A 42 1.08 -5.05 1.71
CA LEU A 42 0.93 -6.48 1.96
C LEU A 42 2.00 -7.34 1.26
N ALA A 43 2.88 -6.72 0.47
CA ALA A 43 3.93 -7.37 -0.32
C ALA A 43 3.42 -8.50 -1.26
N ARG A 44 2.12 -8.50 -1.60
CA ARG A 44 1.45 -9.47 -2.47
C ARG A 44 0.47 -8.78 -3.40
N SER A 45 0.00 -9.46 -4.44
CA SER A 45 -1.13 -8.94 -5.22
C SER A 45 -2.38 -8.86 -4.33
N ALA A 46 -3.04 -7.71 -4.31
CA ALA A 46 -4.13 -7.43 -3.38
C ALA A 46 -5.20 -6.55 -4.01
N ASN A 47 -6.46 -6.77 -3.62
CA ASN A 47 -7.59 -5.96 -4.08
C ASN A 47 -7.90 -4.85 -3.08
N GLY A 48 -7.40 -3.65 -3.34
CA GLY A 48 -7.54 -2.52 -2.40
C GLY A 48 -8.98 -2.18 -2.05
N TRP A 49 -9.95 -2.48 -2.92
CA TRP A 49 -11.36 -2.24 -2.63
C TRP A 49 -11.88 -3.05 -1.42
N ASN A 50 -11.28 -4.21 -1.14
CA ASN A 50 -11.66 -5.11 -0.05
C ASN A 50 -10.68 -5.08 1.13
N GLU A 51 -9.40 -4.78 0.89
CA GLU A 51 -8.38 -4.77 1.95
C GLU A 51 -8.48 -3.55 2.86
N TRP A 52 -8.82 -2.38 2.30
CA TRP A 52 -8.94 -1.14 3.05
C TRP A 52 -10.29 -1.05 3.75
N LYS A 53 -10.29 -0.98 5.09
CA LYS A 53 -11.48 -1.00 5.94
C LYS A 53 -11.49 0.17 6.93
N THR A 54 -12.68 0.69 7.23
CA THR A 54 -12.88 1.63 8.34
C THR A 54 -12.75 0.91 9.68
N LYS A 55 -12.74 1.69 10.77
CA LYS A 55 -12.79 1.16 12.14
C LYS A 55 -14.03 0.28 12.37
N ASP A 56 -15.14 0.58 11.69
CA ASP A 56 -16.39 -0.19 11.72
C ASP A 56 -16.40 -1.41 10.76
N GLY A 57 -15.27 -1.70 10.10
CA GLY A 57 -15.13 -2.85 9.21
C GLY A 57 -15.70 -2.68 7.79
N LYS A 58 -16.24 -1.51 7.44
CA LYS A 58 -16.74 -1.23 6.08
C LYS A 58 -15.59 -1.07 5.09
N THR A 59 -15.67 -1.73 3.94
CA THR A 59 -14.62 -1.66 2.91
C THR A 59 -14.73 -0.39 2.06
N LEU A 60 -13.68 0.00 1.34
CA LEU A 60 -13.78 1.06 0.33
C LEU A 60 -14.84 0.74 -0.74
N ASN A 61 -15.02 -0.54 -1.08
CA ASN A 61 -16.08 -0.95 -2.00
C ASN A 61 -17.46 -0.59 -1.45
N ASP A 62 -17.71 -0.84 -0.17
CA ASP A 62 -18.99 -0.50 0.48
C ASP A 62 -19.23 1.01 0.54
N LEU A 63 -18.18 1.80 0.74
CA LEU A 63 -18.30 3.26 0.91
C LEU A 63 -18.49 4.01 -0.41
N TYR A 64 -17.80 3.58 -1.47
CA TYR A 64 -17.70 4.37 -2.71
C TYR A 64 -18.37 3.73 -3.92
N ARG A 65 -18.66 2.42 -3.88
CA ARG A 65 -19.18 1.68 -5.06
C ARG A 65 -20.57 1.09 -4.85
N LYS A 66 -21.06 1.00 -3.62
CA LYS A 66 -22.48 0.68 -3.36
C LYS A 66 -23.29 1.98 -3.46
N LYS A 67 -24.22 2.00 -4.43
CA LYS A 67 -25.32 2.98 -4.50
C LYS A 67 -26.41 2.63 -3.49
#